data_AF-A0A954Y398-F1
#
_entry.id   AF-A0A954Y398-F1
#
_cell.length_a   1.000
_cell.length_b   1.000
_cell.length_c   1.000
_cell.angle_alpha   90.00
_cell.angle_beta   90.00
_cell.angle_gamma   90.00
#
_symmetry.space_group_name_H-M   'P 1'
#
loop_
_entity.id
_entity.type
_entity.pdbx_description
1 polymer ?
#
loop_
_entity_poly.entity_id
_entity_poly.type
_entity_poly.pdbx_seq_one_letter_code
_entity_poly.pdbx_strand_id
1 'polypeptide(L)'
;MLFVLQGMTVVVVSLGLLAACCRLISFVFAIVSGDGSRKVTVHREEDDQPEEIVAVIAAAVAATIDAPHRIVHARIQGQSDLAWSLEGRMQHHTSHTTKTLHPTGR
;
A
#
# COMPACT_ATOMS: atom_id res chain seq x y z
N MET A 1 -4.43 26.44 -32.51
CA MET A 1 -3.36 26.56 -31.51
C MET A 1 -3.87 26.95 -30.11
N LEU A 2 -4.73 27.97 -29.96
CA LEU A 2 -5.24 28.40 -28.64
C LEU A 2 -5.95 27.29 -27.84
N PHE A 3 -6.76 26.45 -28.47
CA PHE A 3 -7.42 25.30 -27.81
C PHE A 3 -6.44 24.26 -27.27
N VAL A 4 -5.32 24.04 -27.96
CA VAL A 4 -4.27 23.08 -27.54
C VAL A 4 -3.50 23.63 -26.34
N LEU A 5 -3.17 24.93 -26.37
CA LEU A 5 -2.56 25.62 -25.24
C LEU A 5 -3.46 25.59 -24.00
N GLN A 6 -4.76 25.83 -24.17
CA GLN A 6 -5.72 25.83 -23.08
C GLN A 6 -5.95 24.43 -22.49
N GLY A 7 -5.94 23.38 -23.33
CA GLY A 7 -6.00 22.00 -22.87
C GLY A 7 -4.76 21.61 -22.04
N MET A 8 -3.57 21.99 -22.51
CA MET A 8 -2.31 21.73 -21.80
C MET A 8 -2.26 22.41 -20.43
N THR A 9 -2.72 23.66 -20.31
CA THR A 9 -2.74 24.35 -19.00
C THR A 9 -3.64 23.64 -18.01
N VAL A 10 -4.83 23.20 -18.41
CA VAL A 10 -5.74 22.48 -17.51
C VAL A 10 -5.10 21.17 -17.02
N VAL A 11 -4.45 20.42 -17.92
CA VAL A 11 -3.77 19.17 -17.56
C VAL A 11 -2.62 19.41 -16.58
N VAL A 12 -1.77 20.40 -16.85
CA VAL A 12 -0.63 20.73 -15.98
C VAL A 12 -1.08 21.21 -14.61
N VAL A 13 -2.12 22.06 -14.54
CA VAL A 13 -2.67 22.53 -13.26
C VAL A 13 -3.26 21.37 -12.47
N SER A 14 -4.00 20.47 -13.13
CA SER A 14 -4.62 19.31 -12.48
C SER A 14 -3.58 18.34 -11.92
N LEU A 15 -2.54 18.02 -12.70
CA LEU A 15 -1.40 17.22 -12.27
C LEU A 15 -0.63 17.88 -11.13
N GLY A 16 -0.43 19.20 -11.19
CA GLY A 16 0.22 19.97 -10.14
C GLY A 16 -0.54 19.93 -8.82
N LEU A 17 -1.87 20.10 -8.87
CA LEU A 17 -2.75 19.97 -7.71
C LEU A 17 -2.70 18.57 -7.12
N LEU A 18 -2.77 17.54 -7.96
CA LEU A 18 -2.71 16.15 -7.52
C LEU A 18 -1.37 15.86 -6.83
N ALA A 19 -0.25 16.28 -7.41
CA ALA A 19 1.07 16.12 -6.82
C ALA A 19 1.21 16.86 -5.49
N ALA A 20 0.66 18.08 -5.40
CA ALA A 20 0.63 18.86 -4.16
C ALA A 20 -0.19 18.14 -3.08
N CYS A 21 -1.38 17.63 -3.41
CA CYS A 21 -2.20 16.84 -2.50
C CYS A 21 -1.48 15.59 -2.00
N CYS A 22 -0.85 14.82 -2.89
CA CYS A 22 -0.07 13.63 -2.49
C CYS A 22 1.05 13.99 -1.51
N ARG A 23 1.78 15.09 -1.74
CA ARG A 23 2.83 15.54 -0.82
C ARG A 23 2.27 16.01 0.52
N LEU A 24 1.12 16.69 0.51
CA LEU A 24 0.46 17.14 1.73
C LEU A 24 0.05 15.95 2.59
N ILE A 25 -0.53 14.92 1.98
CA ILE A 25 -0.93 13.68 2.65
C ILE A 25 0.29 12.98 3.25
N SER A 26 1.38 12.83 2.48
CA SER A 26 2.63 12.25 3.01
C SER A 26 3.23 13.05 4.14
N PHE A 27 3.13 14.38 4.11
CA PHE A 27 3.63 15.27 5.16
C PHE A 27 2.80 15.17 6.44
N VAL A 28 1.47 15.18 6.32
CA VAL A 28 0.57 14.94 7.45
C VAL A 28 0.82 13.57 8.05
N PHE A 29 1.00 12.55 7.21
CA PHE A 29 1.32 11.20 7.65
C PHE A 29 2.68 11.14 8.36
N ALA A 30 3.69 11.89 7.89
CA ALA A 30 5.00 11.98 8.54
C ALA A 30 4.96 12.70 9.89
N ILE A 31 4.13 13.73 10.04
CA ILE A 31 3.91 14.42 11.33
C ILE A 31 3.18 13.51 12.31
N VAL A 32 2.12 12.82 11.85
CA VAL A 32 1.35 11.87 12.67
C VAL A 32 2.18 10.63 13.01
N SER A 33 3.04 10.17 12.10
CA SER A 33 3.96 9.03 12.33
C SER A 33 5.26 9.42 13.03
N GLY A 34 5.34 10.65 13.56
CA GLY A 34 6.48 11.13 14.31
C GLY A 34 6.74 10.26 15.54
N ASP A 35 7.89 9.60 15.53
CA ASP A 35 8.58 8.94 16.67
C ASP A 35 8.46 7.42 16.87
N GLY A 36 8.19 6.65 15.80
CA GLY A 36 8.22 5.18 15.85
C GLY A 36 9.56 4.50 15.53
N SER A 37 10.63 5.24 15.20
CA SER A 37 11.92 4.63 14.83
C SER A 37 12.75 4.25 16.07
N ARG A 38 12.14 3.50 17.00
CA ARG A 38 12.90 2.82 18.05
C ARG A 38 13.34 1.47 17.52
N LYS A 39 14.63 1.39 17.19
CA LYS A 39 15.44 0.20 16.88
C LYS A 39 14.84 -1.07 17.53
N VAL A 40 14.11 -1.87 16.75
CA VAL A 40 13.47 -3.12 17.22
C VAL A 40 14.52 -4.22 17.28
N THR A 41 15.02 -4.46 18.49
CA THR A 41 15.68 -5.72 18.87
C THR A 41 14.66 -6.84 18.69
N VAL A 42 15.02 -7.83 17.89
CA VAL A 42 14.23 -9.05 17.68
C VAL A 42 14.15 -9.81 19.02
N HIS A 43 13.00 -9.76 19.68
CA HIS A 43 12.61 -10.79 20.64
C HIS A 43 11.20 -11.26 20.29
N ARG A 44 11.14 -12.53 19.91
CA ARG A 44 9.93 -13.32 19.74
C ARG A 44 9.27 -13.47 21.11
N GLU A 45 8.00 -13.10 21.20
CA GLU A 45 6.91 -13.86 21.83
C GLU A 45 5.59 -13.13 21.59
N GLU A 46 4.53 -13.91 21.45
CA GLU A 46 3.16 -13.44 21.25
C GLU A 46 2.74 -12.46 22.35
N ASP A 47 1.81 -11.56 22.02
CA ASP A 47 1.03 -10.74 22.96
C ASP A 47 1.51 -9.32 23.33
N ASP A 48 2.11 -8.58 22.39
CA ASP A 48 2.22 -7.11 22.56
C ASP A 48 2.19 -6.37 21.22
N GLN A 49 1.10 -6.54 20.45
CA GLN A 49 0.80 -5.53 19.43
C GLN A 49 0.32 -4.28 20.19
N PRO A 50 0.94 -3.11 19.99
CA PRO A 50 0.55 -1.90 20.70
C PRO A 50 -0.93 -1.66 20.44
N GLU A 51 -1.75 -1.81 21.50
CA GLU A 51 -3.21 -1.75 21.44
C GLU A 51 -3.70 -0.47 20.77
N GLU A 52 -2.93 0.60 20.92
CA GLU A 52 -3.12 1.88 20.25
C GLU A 52 -3.21 1.75 18.72
N ILE A 53 -2.30 1.00 18.09
CA ILE A 53 -2.30 0.82 16.64
C ILE A 53 -3.52 -0.01 16.20
N VAL A 54 -3.86 -1.04 16.96
CA VAL A 54 -5.03 -1.90 16.69
C VAL A 54 -6.33 -1.10 16.80
N ALA A 55 -6.44 -0.22 17.81
CA ALA A 55 -7.58 0.67 18.02
C ALA A 55 -7.72 1.71 16.90
N VAL A 56 -6.60 2.29 16.44
CA VAL A 56 -6.59 3.23 15.31
C VAL A 56 -7.04 2.55 14.01
N ILE A 57 -6.53 1.35 13.72
CA ILE A 57 -6.97 0.57 12.55
C ILE A 57 -8.47 0.27 12.65
N ALA A 58 -8.95 -0.16 13.82
CA ALA A 58 -10.36 -0.45 14.02
C ALA A 58 -11.24 0.79 13.83
N ALA A 59 -10.83 1.94 14.36
CA ALA A 59 -11.54 3.21 14.18
C ALA A 59 -11.57 3.68 12.72
N ALA A 60 -10.46 3.53 11.99
CA ALA A 60 -10.40 3.87 10.57
C ALA A 60 -11.31 2.98 9.71
N VAL A 61 -11.35 1.67 10.01
CA VAL A 61 -12.28 0.74 9.33
C VAL A 61 -13.73 1.08 9.67
N ALA A 62 -14.01 1.39 10.94
CA ALA A 62 -15.34 1.83 11.39
C ALA A 62 -15.84 3.08 10.65
N ALA A 63 -14.95 4.04 10.40
CA ALA A 63 -15.29 5.29 9.72
C ALA A 63 -15.43 5.15 8.20
N THR A 64 -14.90 4.08 7.60
CA THR A 64 -14.89 3.90 6.13
C THR A 64 -16.01 3.01 5.60
N ILE A 65 -16.61 2.18 6.46
CA ILE A 65 -17.70 1.28 6.07
C ILE A 65 -19.04 1.88 6.52
N ASP A 66 -19.89 2.24 5.56
CA ASP A 66 -21.18 2.92 5.76
C ASP A 66 -22.33 1.99 6.22
N ALA A 67 -21.99 0.81 6.75
CA ALA A 67 -22.92 -0.22 7.19
C ALA A 67 -22.54 -0.72 8.60
N PRO A 68 -23.49 -1.16 9.43
CA PRO A 68 -23.18 -1.68 10.76
C PRO A 68 -22.33 -2.94 10.65
N HIS A 69 -21.09 -2.87 11.13
CA HIS A 69 -20.11 -3.95 11.07
C HIS A 69 -19.39 -4.09 12.41
N ARG A 70 -18.95 -5.31 12.73
CA ARG A 70 -18.21 -5.61 13.95
C ARG A 70 -16.80 -6.06 13.59
N ILE A 71 -15.81 -5.34 14.09
CA ILE A 71 -14.40 -5.68 13.92
C ILE A 71 -14.04 -6.70 15.01
N VAL A 72 -13.77 -7.94 14.59
CA VAL A 72 -13.52 -9.07 15.51
C VAL A 72 -12.02 -9.29 15.74
N HIS A 73 -11.20 -8.97 14.74
CA HIS A 73 -9.75 -9.14 14.81
C HIS A 73 -9.06 -8.11 13.92
N ALA A 74 -8.03 -7.48 14.46
CA ALA A 74 -7.10 -6.65 13.71
C ALA A 74 -5.69 -7.08 14.10
N ARG A 75 -4.87 -7.40 13.09
CA ARG A 75 -3.51 -7.90 13.26
C ARG A 75 -2.60 -7.15 12.30
N ILE A 76 -1.49 -6.64 12.84
CA ILE A 76 -0.39 -6.11 12.03
C ILE A 76 0.33 -7.31 11.38
N GLN A 77 0.28 -7.42 10.06
CA GLN A 77 1.01 -8.46 9.33
C GLN A 77 2.51 -8.17 9.36
N GLY A 78 3.29 -9.13 9.86
CA GLY A 78 4.74 -9.05 9.84
C GLY A 78 5.33 -9.29 8.44
N GLN A 79 6.63 -9.02 8.29
CA GLN A 79 7.36 -9.19 7.03
C GLN A 79 7.26 -10.62 6.46
N SER A 80 7.10 -11.63 7.31
CA SER A 80 6.90 -13.04 6.93
C SER A 80 5.50 -13.34 6.37
N ASP A 81 4.45 -12.65 6.81
CA ASP A 81 3.10 -12.82 6.25
C ASP A 81 2.99 -12.17 4.86
N LEU A 82 3.71 -11.07 4.65
CA LEU A 82 3.84 -10.42 3.35
C LEU A 82 4.59 -11.28 2.33
N ALA A 83 5.40 -12.25 2.78
CA ALA A 83 6.15 -13.15 1.89
C ALA A 83 5.22 -14.00 1.02
N TRP A 84 4.06 -14.44 1.53
CA TRP A 84 3.07 -15.17 0.73
C TRP A 84 2.52 -14.29 -0.39
N SER A 85 2.21 -13.03 -0.09
CA SER A 85 1.70 -12.09 -1.09
C SER A 85 2.73 -11.77 -2.19
N LEU A 86 4.02 -11.81 -1.83
CA LEU A 86 5.13 -11.52 -2.74
C LEU A 86 5.45 -12.74 -3.61
N GLU A 87 5.48 -13.93 -3.02
CA GLU A 87 5.64 -15.21 -3.71
C GLU A 87 4.49 -15.46 -4.70
N GLY A 88 3.24 -15.22 -4.29
CA GLY A 88 2.07 -15.34 -5.16
C GLY A 88 2.13 -14.43 -6.38
N ARG A 89 2.66 -13.20 -6.22
CA ARG A 89 2.89 -12.27 -7.35
C ARG A 89 3.99 -12.78 -8.28
N MET A 90 5.09 -13.31 -7.74
CA MET A 90 6.18 -13.87 -8.55
C MET A 90 5.73 -15.08 -9.39
N GLN A 91 4.94 -15.99 -8.81
CA GLN A 91 4.41 -17.14 -9.53
C GLN A 91 3.43 -16.74 -10.65
N HIS A 92 2.62 -15.71 -10.43
CA HIS A 92 1.69 -15.21 -11.45
C HIS A 92 2.40 -14.56 -12.67
N HIS A 93 3.61 -14.03 -12.48
CA HIS A 93 4.43 -13.50 -13.58
C HIS A 93 5.25 -14.57 -14.32
N THR A 94 5.49 -15.71 -13.69
CA THR A 94 6.33 -16.79 -14.24
C THR A 94 5.53 -17.73 -15.17
N SER A 95 4.19 -17.72 -15.09
CA SER A 95 3.30 -18.54 -15.94
C SER A 95 3.33 -18.16 -17.43
N HIS A 96 3.83 -16.97 -17.78
CA HIS A 96 3.88 -16.48 -19.17
C HIS A 96 5.18 -16.81 -19.91
N THR A 97 6.16 -17.47 -19.28
CA THR A 97 7.33 -17.98 -20.02
C THR A 97 7.02 -19.34 -20.65
N THR A 98 6.07 -19.38 -21.58
CA THR A 98 5.99 -20.51 -22.49
C THR A 98 7.27 -20.50 -23.32
N LYS A 99 8.07 -21.55 -23.14
CA LYS A 99 9.26 -21.87 -23.92
C LYS A 99 8.87 -22.04 -25.39
N THR A 100 8.75 -20.93 -26.11
CA THR A 100 8.66 -20.90 -27.57
C THR A 100 10.07 -20.90 -28.15
N LEU A 101 10.72 -22.06 -28.10
CA LEU A 101 11.82 -22.37 -29.01
C LEU A 101 11.49 -23.68 -29.74
N HIS A 102 10.85 -23.54 -30.89
CA HIS A 102 10.76 -24.50 -32.00
C HIS A 102 12.01 -24.24 -32.88
N PRO A 103 12.80 -25.22 -33.42
CA PRO A 103 12.36 -26.07 -34.53
C PRO A 103 13.07 -27.45 -34.77
N THR A 104 12.43 -28.30 -35.59
CA THR A 104 12.95 -29.32 -36.56
C THR A 104 14.04 -30.35 -36.17
N GLY A 105 13.68 -31.64 -36.33
CA GLY A 105 14.54 -32.62 -37.05
C GLY A 105 14.98 -33.89 -36.31
N ARG A 106 14.28 -35.00 -36.53
CA ARG A 106 14.80 -36.20 -37.25
C ARG A 106 13.69 -37.21 -37.52
#